data_AF-A0A7N4NJ27-F1
#
_entry.id   AF-A0A7N4NJ27-F1
#
_cell.length_a   1.000
_cell.length_b   1.000
_cell.length_c   1.000
_cell.angle_alpha   90.00
_cell.angle_beta   90.00
_cell.angle_gamma   90.00
#
_symmetry.space_group_name_H-M   'P 1'
#
loop_
_entity.id
_entity.type
_entity.pdbx_description
1 polymer ?
#
loop_
_entity_poly.entity_id
_entity_poly.type
_entity_poly.pdbx_seq_one_letter_code
_entity_poly.pdbx_strand_id
1 'polypeptide(L)'
;DVLCIERILEETQKKDYIRYAHGLISEYIPKELSEDLAKYLKLPELSTSLPEPPLKKRKASDGPVEAEEDYTKFNSIDLKTKKTNSKMTAAQKALAKVDKSGMRSISTFFGTKTKAGK
;
A
#
# COMPACT_ATOMS: atom_id res chain seq x y z
N ASP A 1 14.72 25.88 -26.40
CA ASP A 1 14.69 24.44 -26.04
C ASP A 1 13.95 24.13 -24.75
N VAL A 2 14.18 24.82 -23.62
CA VAL A 2 13.43 24.57 -22.36
C VAL A 2 11.92 24.82 -22.46
N LEU A 3 11.51 25.91 -23.11
CA LEU A 3 10.09 26.24 -23.34
C LEU A 3 9.36 25.23 -24.23
N CYS A 4 10.09 24.47 -25.05
CA CYS A 4 9.52 23.40 -25.87
C CYS A 4 9.21 22.17 -24.99
N ILE A 5 10.12 21.85 -24.06
CA ILE A 5 9.97 20.73 -23.12
C ILE A 5 8.83 21.00 -22.13
N GLU A 6 8.76 22.20 -21.55
CA GLU A 6 7.65 22.58 -20.65
C GLU A 6 6.30 22.51 -21.36
N ARG A 7 6.22 22.99 -22.60
CA ARG A 7 5.00 22.90 -23.42
C ARG A 7 4.60 21.46 -23.71
N ILE A 8 5.54 20.58 -24.02
CA ILE A 8 5.27 19.15 -24.23
C ILE A 8 4.77 18.51 -22.92
N LEU A 9 5.38 18.84 -21.78
CA LEU A 9 4.93 18.35 -20.48
C LEU A 9 3.49 18.79 -20.16
N GLU A 10 3.16 20.06 -20.35
CA GLU A 10 1.78 20.55 -20.14
C GLU A 10 0.77 19.86 -21.08
N GLU A 11 1.13 19.65 -22.35
CA GLU A 11 0.28 18.92 -23.28
C GLU A 11 0.08 17.45 -22.88
N THR A 12 1.12 16.78 -22.39
CA THR A 12 1.01 15.40 -21.90
C THR A 12 0.14 15.32 -20.65
N GLN A 13 0.36 16.21 -19.67
CA GLN A 13 -0.45 16.27 -18.45
C GLN A 13 -1.92 16.53 -18.78
N LYS A 14 -2.21 17.49 -19.67
CA LYS A 14 -3.58 17.80 -20.09
C LYS A 14 -4.25 16.58 -20.74
N LYS A 15 -3.54 15.84 -21.59
CA LYS A 15 -4.05 14.60 -22.22
C LYS A 15 -4.34 13.52 -21.16
N ASP A 16 -3.51 13.41 -20.14
CA ASP A 16 -3.71 12.47 -19.04
C ASP A 16 -4.93 12.81 -18.19
N TYR A 17 -5.15 14.09 -17.87
CA TYR A 17 -6.34 14.54 -17.16
C TYR A 17 -7.63 14.28 -17.96
N ILE A 18 -7.60 14.50 -19.28
CA ILE A 18 -8.75 14.21 -20.15
C ILE A 18 -9.06 12.70 -20.14
N ARG A 19 -8.03 11.84 -20.20
CA ARG A 19 -8.19 10.38 -20.13
C ARG A 19 -8.77 9.94 -18.79
N TYR A 20 -8.31 10.52 -17.69
CA TYR A 20 -8.82 10.22 -16.36
C TYR A 20 -10.30 10.61 -16.20
N ALA A 21 -10.67 11.82 -16.63
CA ALA A 21 -12.05 12.28 -16.59
C ALA A 21 -12.99 11.41 -17.45
N HIS A 22 -12.55 11.00 -18.64
CA HIS A 22 -13.29 10.05 -19.49
C HIS A 22 -13.56 8.72 -18.76
N GLY A 23 -12.53 8.17 -18.11
CA GLY A 23 -12.66 6.94 -17.31
C GLY A 23 -13.70 7.07 -16.20
N LEU A 24 -13.68 8.17 -15.44
CA LEU A 24 -14.68 8.43 -14.40
C LEU A 24 -16.10 8.53 -14.97
N ILE A 25 -16.28 9.25 -16.07
CA ILE A 25 -17.60 9.45 -16.68
C ILE A 25 -18.14 8.15 -17.29
N SER A 26 -17.27 7.30 -17.85
CA SER A 26 -17.66 6.04 -18.50
C SER A 26 -18.32 5.02 -17.56
N GLU A 27 -18.09 5.13 -16.24
CA GLU A 27 -18.73 4.28 -15.23
C GLU A 27 -20.22 4.59 -15.04
N TYR A 28 -20.65 5.80 -15.40
CA TYR A 28 -22.02 6.28 -15.16
C TYR A 28 -22.88 6.39 -16.43
N ILE A 29 -22.29 6.15 -17.61
CA ILE A 29 -22.93 6.34 -18.91
C ILE A 29 -22.85 5.02 -19.70
N PRO A 30 -23.85 4.65 -20.52
CA PRO A 30 -23.77 3.48 -21.39
C PRO A 30 -22.56 3.53 -22.35
N LYS A 31 -22.05 2.35 -22.70
CA LYS A 31 -20.82 2.18 -23.49
C LYS A 31 -20.86 2.93 -24.82
N GLU A 32 -21.98 2.90 -25.51
CA GLU A 32 -22.20 3.61 -26.78
C GLU A 32 -21.89 5.11 -26.67
N LEU A 33 -22.41 5.78 -25.65
CA LEU A 33 -22.15 7.20 -25.40
C LEU A 33 -20.72 7.44 -24.89
N SER A 34 -20.13 6.49 -24.17
CA SER A 34 -18.73 6.59 -23.72
C SER A 34 -17.74 6.55 -24.89
N GLU A 35 -18.03 5.75 -25.92
CA GLU A 35 -17.25 5.67 -27.16
C GLU A 35 -17.40 6.94 -27.98
N ASP A 36 -18.61 7.49 -28.08
CA ASP A 36 -18.84 8.76 -28.74
C ASP A 36 -18.13 9.92 -28.03
N LEU A 37 -18.16 9.94 -26.69
CA LEU A 37 -17.40 10.91 -25.90
C LEU A 37 -15.89 10.80 -26.17
N ALA A 38 -15.34 9.59 -26.31
CA ALA A 38 -13.93 9.39 -26.65
C ALA A 38 -13.58 9.97 -28.03
N LYS A 39 -14.45 9.76 -29.03
CA LYS A 39 -14.30 10.33 -30.39
C LYS A 39 -14.33 11.85 -30.35
N TYR A 40 -15.27 12.46 -29.62
CA TYR A 40 -15.37 13.92 -29.47
C TYR A 40 -14.14 14.53 -28.78
N LEU A 41 -13.61 13.86 -27.76
CA LEU A 41 -12.40 14.29 -27.04
C LEU A 41 -11.11 14.07 -27.84
N LYS A 42 -11.18 13.42 -29.01
CA LYS A 42 -10.01 13.04 -29.84
C LYS A 42 -8.96 12.29 -29.03
N LEU A 43 -9.40 11.51 -28.06
CA LEU A 43 -8.51 10.65 -27.31
C LEU A 43 -7.96 9.62 -28.31
N PRO A 44 -6.63 9.41 -28.37
CA PRO A 44 -6.09 8.27 -29.09
C PRO A 44 -6.85 7.05 -28.57
N GLU A 45 -7.42 6.26 -29.49
CA GLU A 45 -7.95 4.95 -29.13
C GLU A 45 -6.80 4.24 -28.43
N LEU A 46 -6.99 3.93 -27.15
CA LEU A 46 -6.02 3.14 -26.40
C LEU A 46 -6.03 1.78 -27.07
N SER A 47 -5.15 1.60 -28.06
CA SER A 47 -4.69 0.27 -28.41
C SER A 47 -4.16 -0.31 -27.11
N THR A 48 -4.94 -1.18 -26.48
CA THR A 48 -4.59 -1.98 -25.30
C THR A 48 -3.43 -2.93 -25.59
N SER A 49 -2.75 -2.78 -26.71
CA SER A 49 -1.50 -3.45 -27.06
C SER A 49 -0.33 -2.56 -26.61
N LEU A 50 -0.14 -2.47 -25.30
CA LEU A 50 1.23 -2.43 -24.82
C LEU A 50 1.73 -3.86 -25.03
N PRO A 51 2.81 -4.10 -25.82
CA PRO A 51 3.32 -5.45 -25.98
C PRO A 51 3.60 -5.99 -24.59
N GLU A 52 2.86 -7.03 -24.20
CA GLU A 52 3.10 -7.72 -22.94
C GLU A 52 4.59 -8.05 -22.92
N PRO A 53 5.37 -7.54 -21.94
CA PRO A 53 6.79 -7.83 -21.88
C PRO A 53 6.92 -9.35 -21.88
N PRO A 54 7.78 -9.94 -22.73
CA PRO A 54 7.79 -11.37 -22.97
C PRO A 54 7.79 -12.09 -21.63
N LEU A 55 6.68 -12.79 -21.35
CA LEU A 55 6.53 -13.63 -20.18
C LEU A 55 7.69 -14.61 -20.24
N LYS A 56 8.76 -14.31 -19.50
CA LYS A 56 9.83 -15.25 -19.25
C LYS A 56 9.14 -16.46 -18.64
N LYS A 57 8.95 -17.50 -19.46
CA LYS A 57 8.45 -18.80 -19.00
C LYS A 57 9.42 -19.28 -17.94
N ARG A 58 9.10 -19.00 -16.67
CA ARG A 58 9.72 -19.68 -15.54
C ARG A 58 9.45 -21.16 -15.82
N LYS A 59 10.52 -21.93 -15.99
CA LYS A 59 10.44 -23.38 -16.06
C LYS A 59 9.62 -23.81 -14.84
N ALA A 60 8.47 -24.44 -15.06
CA ALA A 60 7.78 -25.15 -14.01
C ALA A 60 8.68 -26.32 -13.63
N SER A 61 9.53 -26.11 -12.62
CA SER A 61 10.09 -27.21 -11.84
C SER A 61 8.94 -27.71 -10.97
N ASP A 62 8.39 -28.85 -11.36
CA ASP A 62 7.43 -29.62 -10.60
C ASP A 62 8.14 -30.19 -9.37
N GLY A 63 8.05 -29.47 -8.27
CA GLY A 63 8.52 -29.85 -6.96
C GLY A 63 7.71 -29.06 -5.94
N PRO A 64 7.17 -29.69 -4.87
CA PRO A 64 6.44 -28.97 -3.85
C PRO A 64 7.31 -27.83 -3.33
N VAL A 65 6.86 -26.59 -3.52
CA VAL A 65 7.42 -25.44 -2.82
C VAL A 65 6.95 -25.59 -1.38
N GLU A 66 7.76 -26.28 -0.57
CA GLU A 66 7.66 -26.19 0.87
C GLU A 66 7.71 -24.72 1.26
N ALA A 67 6.75 -24.30 2.07
CA ALA A 67 6.73 -22.95 2.62
C ALA A 67 7.89 -22.85 3.63
N GLU A 68 9.09 -22.49 3.18
CA GLU A 68 10.26 -22.28 4.05
C GLU A 68 10.01 -21.17 5.10
N GLU A 69 8.99 -20.34 4.87
CA GLU A 69 8.69 -19.15 5.65
C GLU A 69 7.36 -19.31 6.40
N ASP A 70 7.25 -20.37 7.20
CA ASP A 70 6.27 -20.45 8.27
C ASP A 70 6.55 -19.36 9.32
N TYR A 71 5.92 -18.19 9.13
CA TYR A 71 6.02 -17.03 10.01
C TYR A 71 5.37 -17.25 11.39
N THR A 72 4.74 -18.40 11.63
CA THR A 72 4.21 -18.76 12.96
C THR A 72 5.33 -19.07 13.97
N LYS A 73 6.57 -19.30 13.49
CA LYS A 73 7.75 -19.56 14.33
C LYS A 73 8.19 -18.41 15.24
N PHE A 74 7.70 -17.18 15.03
CA PHE A 74 8.05 -16.03 15.88
C PHE A 74 6.98 -15.65 16.91
N ASN A 75 5.83 -16.34 16.95
CA ASN A 75 4.77 -16.07 17.93
C ASN A 75 4.71 -17.07 19.08
N SER A 76 5.55 -18.11 19.11
CA SER A 76 5.78 -18.91 20.32
C SER A 76 6.73 -18.15 21.26
N ILE A 77 6.22 -17.09 21.87
CA ILE A 77 6.85 -16.49 23.06
C ILE A 77 6.76 -17.48 24.21
N ASP A 78 7.68 -18.45 24.23
CA ASP A 78 8.02 -19.18 25.43
C ASP A 78 8.66 -18.17 26.41
N LEU A 79 7.81 -17.57 27.26
CA LEU A 79 8.17 -16.66 28.35
C LEU A 79 8.96 -17.36 29.48
N LYS A 80 9.62 -18.47 29.19
CA LYS A 80 10.36 -19.27 30.15
C LYS A 80 11.67 -19.72 29.54
N THR A 81 12.56 -18.78 29.24
CA THR A 81 13.98 -18.95 29.55
C THR A 81 14.78 -17.70 29.20
N LYS A 82 15.68 -17.37 30.14
CA LYS A 82 16.99 -16.76 29.91
C LYS A 82 17.11 -15.24 30.12
N LYS A 83 17.41 -14.96 31.39
CA LYS A 83 18.67 -14.32 31.83
C LYS A 83 18.64 -12.79 31.92
N THR A 84 18.46 -12.37 33.17
CA THR A 84 18.98 -11.17 33.81
C THR A 84 20.34 -10.74 33.23
N ASN A 85 20.33 -9.84 32.26
CA ASN A 85 21.45 -8.94 32.00
C ASN A 85 20.91 -7.51 32.03
N SER A 86 20.92 -6.97 33.24
CA SER A 86 20.40 -5.68 33.66
C SER A 86 21.23 -4.49 33.17
N LYS A 87 21.49 -4.40 31.86
CA LYS A 87 22.05 -3.20 31.23
C LYS A 87 21.22 -2.90 29.98
N MET A 88 20.26 -1.98 30.11
CA MET A 88 19.47 -1.50 28.98
C MET A 88 20.40 -1.00 27.86
N THR A 89 20.12 -1.40 26.62
CA THR A 89 20.85 -0.93 25.44
C THR A 89 20.62 0.57 25.23
N ALA A 90 21.53 1.25 24.52
CA ALA A 90 21.43 2.69 24.27
C ALA A 90 20.09 3.08 23.61
N ALA A 91 19.60 2.23 22.70
CA ALA A 91 18.28 2.39 22.08
C ALA A 91 17.14 2.25 23.08
N GLN A 92 17.18 1.25 23.98
CA GLN A 92 16.18 1.09 25.05
C GLN A 92 16.20 2.27 26.03
N LYS A 93 17.38 2.80 26.36
CA LYS A 93 17.51 4.01 27.20
C LYS A 93 16.96 5.25 26.49
N ALA A 94 17.15 5.38 25.17
CA ALA A 94 16.57 6.47 24.40
C ALA A 94 15.04 6.42 24.41
N LEU A 95 14.44 5.24 24.21
CA LEU A 95 12.99 5.03 24.29
C LEU A 95 12.44 5.28 25.72
N ALA A 96 13.25 5.06 26.76
CA ALA A 96 12.84 5.31 28.13
C ALA A 96 12.67 6.80 28.47
N LYS A 97 13.37 7.70 27.76
CA LYS A 97 13.32 9.17 27.94
C LYS A 97 12.07 9.81 27.36
N VAL A 98 11.25 9.05 26.62
CA VAL A 98 9.94 9.52 26.17
C VAL A 98 9.11 9.84 27.42
N ASP A 99 8.68 11.10 27.54
CA ASP A 99 7.76 11.51 28.59
C ASP A 99 6.44 10.75 28.42
N LYS A 100 6.12 9.90 29.40
CA LYS A 100 4.91 9.08 29.41
C LYS A 100 3.77 9.76 30.17
N SER A 101 4.00 10.98 30.67
CA SER A 101 2.95 11.78 31.28
C SER A 101 1.83 12.00 30.26
N GLY A 102 0.62 11.57 30.59
CA GLY A 102 -0.56 11.64 29.71
C GLY A 102 -0.80 10.42 28.80
N MET A 103 0.15 9.49 28.67
CA MET A 103 -0.08 8.24 27.93
C MET A 103 -0.77 7.19 28.83
N ARG A 104 -2.00 6.81 28.51
CA ARG A 104 -2.71 5.73 29.24
C ARG A 104 -2.35 4.37 28.62
N SER A 105 -2.14 3.36 29.46
CA SER A 105 -2.01 1.97 29.01
C SER A 105 -3.25 1.57 28.19
N ILE A 106 -3.06 0.79 27.13
CA ILE A 106 -4.14 0.28 26.27
C ILE A 106 -5.18 -0.52 27.08
N SER A 107 -4.75 -1.19 28.14
CA SER A 107 -5.63 -1.87 29.09
C SER A 107 -6.70 -0.95 29.69
N THR A 108 -6.45 0.35 29.74
CA THR A 108 -7.41 1.34 30.27
C THR A 108 -8.60 1.59 29.34
N PHE A 109 -8.43 1.36 28.04
CA PHE A 109 -9.49 1.54 27.05
C PHE A 109 -10.37 0.28 26.89
N PHE A 110 -9.76 -0.89 27.08
CA PHE A 110 -10.44 -2.19 26.94
C PHE A 110 -10.79 -2.84 28.28
N GLY A 111 -10.40 -2.24 29.40
CA GLY A 111 -10.82 -2.69 30.72
C GLY A 111 -12.33 -2.57 30.87
N THR A 112 -13.00 -3.66 31.22
CA THR A 112 -14.40 -3.61 31.61
C THR A 112 -14.52 -2.67 32.80
N LYS A 113 -15.42 -1.68 32.72
CA LYS A 113 -15.68 -0.78 33.85
C LYS A 113 -16.26 -1.64 34.98
N THR A 114 -15.42 -2.07 35.93
CA THR A 114 -15.91 -2.67 37.16
C THR A 114 -16.73 -1.58 37.86
N LYS A 115 -18.03 -1.84 38.05
CA LYS A 115 -18.89 -0.98 38.87
C LYS A 115 -18.26 -0.93 40.26
N ALA A 116 -17.90 0.27 40.70
CA ALA A 116 -17.50 0.53 42.07
C ALA A 116 -18.60 0.02 43.01
N GLY A 117 -18.26 -0.96 43.83
CA GLY A 117 -19.12 -1.51 44.86
C GLY A 117 -18.48 -1.28 46.23
N LYS A 118 -19.01 -0.26 46.91
CA LYS A 118 -18.80 0.18 48.31
C LYS A 118 -17.48 0.87 48.64
#